data_AF-A0A1E7I4C5-F1
#
_entry.id   AF-A0A1E7I4C5-F1
#
_cell.length_a   1.000
_cell.length_b   1.000
_cell.length_c   1.000
_cell.angle_alpha   90.00
_cell.angle_beta   90.00
_cell.angle_gamma   90.00
#
_symmetry.space_group_name_H-M   'P 1'
#
loop_
_entity.id
_entity.type
_entity.pdbx_description
1 polymer ?
#
loop_
_entity_poly.entity_id
_entity_poly.type
_entity_poly.pdbx_seq_one_letter_code
_entity_poly.pdbx_strand_id
1 'polypeptide(L)'
;MRLHLPWVLLLTFSIVLISTCAFAEKETYKCKGGAVCIEDRIDFGAANVVCSDVNGDVLANWICEYEIEYVCKNTLTGQIKKGGFNPISSSLCSHLCGPCKDGWE
;
A
#
# COMPACT_ATOMS: atom_id res chain seq x y z
N MET A 1 -39.17 3.87 37.72
CA MET A 1 -37.81 4.00 37.17
C MET A 1 -37.93 4.17 35.66
N ARG A 2 -37.70 5.39 35.14
CA ARG A 2 -37.74 5.64 33.69
C ARG A 2 -36.33 5.40 33.15
N LEU A 3 -36.15 4.36 32.33
CA LEU A 3 -34.87 4.07 31.70
C LEU A 3 -34.49 5.24 30.78
N HIS A 4 -33.34 5.85 31.03
CA HIS A 4 -32.66 6.82 30.18
C HIS A 4 -32.11 6.14 28.91
N LEU A 5 -32.98 5.50 28.13
CA LEU A 5 -32.61 4.68 26.97
C LEU A 5 -32.16 5.47 25.71
N PRO A 6 -32.57 6.74 25.44
CA PRO A 6 -32.22 7.38 24.16
C PRO A 6 -30.80 7.95 24.12
N TRP A 7 -30.19 8.26 25.27
CA TRP A 7 -28.85 8.85 25.32
C TRP A 7 -27.72 7.85 25.11
N VAL A 8 -27.91 6.60 25.55
CA VAL A 8 -26.90 5.55 25.39
C VAL A 8 -26.76 5.13 23.92
N LEU A 9 -27.86 5.11 23.15
CA LEU A 9 -27.86 4.82 21.72
C LEU A 9 -27.17 5.92 20.87
N LEU A 10 -27.27 7.18 21.30
CA LEU A 10 -26.62 8.31 20.63
C LEU A 10 -25.09 8.31 20.83
N LEU A 11 -24.63 7.87 22.00
CA LEU A 11 -23.21 7.73 22.31
C LEU A 11 -22.55 6.58 21.53
N THR A 12 -23.23 5.44 21.37
CA THR A 12 -22.67 4.33 20.58
C THR A 12 -22.59 4.66 19.08
N PHE A 13 -23.54 5.43 18.53
CA PHE A 13 -23.50 5.84 17.13
C PHE A 13 -22.34 6.80 16.81
N SER A 14 -21.97 7.67 17.76
CA SER A 14 -20.88 8.63 17.58
C SER A 14 -19.49 7.98 17.57
N ILE A 15 -19.31 6.83 18.22
CA ILE A 15 -18.02 6.11 18.32
C ILE A 15 -17.69 5.38 17.00
N VAL A 16 -18.69 4.99 16.21
CA VAL A 16 -18.49 4.26 14.94
C VAL A 16 -17.94 5.17 13.83
N LEU A 17 -18.17 6.47 13.89
CA LEU A 17 -17.80 7.41 12.83
C LEU A 17 -16.30 7.77 12.77
N ILE A 18 -15.49 7.35 13.75
CA ILE A 18 -14.07 7.72 13.84
C ILE A 18 -13.14 6.71 13.13
N SER A 19 -13.68 5.64 12.53
CA SER A 19 -12.90 4.44 12.18
C SER A 19 -12.64 4.23 10.68
N THR A 20 -12.47 5.29 9.87
CA THR A 20 -11.98 5.11 8.47
C THR A 20 -11.01 6.21 8.05
N CYS A 21 -9.93 6.40 8.80
CA CYS A 21 -8.77 7.11 8.25
C CYS A 21 -8.08 6.17 7.26
N ALA A 22 -8.43 6.25 5.97
CA ALA A 22 -7.59 5.74 4.89
C ALA A 22 -6.36 6.65 4.83
N PHE A 23 -5.23 6.19 5.36
CA PHE A 23 -4.01 6.96 5.35
C PHE A 23 -3.35 6.81 3.97
N ALA A 24 -3.20 7.94 3.28
CA ALA A 24 -2.25 8.02 2.18
C ALA A 24 -0.85 7.96 2.80
N GLU A 25 -0.10 6.92 2.47
CA GLU A 25 1.21 6.64 3.06
C GLU A 25 2.22 6.46 1.95
N LYS A 26 3.31 7.24 2.02
CA LYS A 26 4.40 7.15 1.06
C LYS A 26 5.66 6.69 1.77
N GLU A 27 6.13 5.52 1.39
CA GLU A 27 7.36 4.93 1.87
C GLU A 27 8.40 4.88 0.75
N THR A 28 9.65 5.13 1.09
CA THR A 28 10.77 5.04 0.15
C THR A 28 11.77 4.06 0.70
N TYR A 29 11.92 2.96 -0.01
CA TYR A 29 12.83 1.88 0.29
C TYR A 29 14.10 2.03 -0.54
N LYS A 30 15.25 1.88 0.10
CA LYS A 30 16.55 1.96 -0.55
C LYS A 30 17.28 0.65 -0.42
N CYS A 31 17.83 0.18 -1.53
CA CYS A 31 18.76 -0.93 -1.54
C CYS A 31 20.18 -0.39 -1.32
N LYS A 32 21.04 -1.10 -0.58
CA LYS A 32 22.46 -0.71 -0.38
C LYS A 32 23.22 -0.51 -1.70
N GLY A 33 22.82 -1.21 -2.75
CA GLY A 33 23.34 -1.05 -4.10
C GLY A 33 22.96 0.27 -4.79
N GLY A 34 22.08 1.09 -4.21
CA GLY A 34 21.64 2.39 -4.75
C GLY A 34 20.30 2.37 -5.48
N ALA A 35 19.74 1.19 -5.77
CA ALA A 35 18.39 1.08 -6.32
C ALA A 35 17.35 1.59 -5.31
N VAL A 36 16.31 2.23 -5.81
CA VAL A 36 15.27 2.86 -5.00
C VAL A 36 13.92 2.28 -5.39
N CYS A 37 13.08 2.02 -4.39
CA CYS A 37 11.68 1.75 -4.59
C CYS A 37 10.85 2.75 -3.81
N ILE A 38 9.82 3.31 -4.45
CA ILE A 38 8.87 4.21 -3.81
C ILE A 38 7.51 3.52 -3.85
N GLU A 39 6.94 3.28 -2.67
CA GLU A 39 5.61 2.73 -2.48
C GLU A 39 4.70 3.86 -1.97
N ASP A 40 3.74 4.26 -2.80
CA ASP A 40 2.79 5.33 -2.53
C ASP A 40 1.39 4.72 -2.44
N ARG A 41 0.94 4.47 -1.21
CA ARG A 41 -0.38 3.93 -0.91
C ARG A 41 -1.36 5.07 -0.85
N ILE A 42 -2.29 5.09 -1.80
CA ILE A 42 -3.31 6.13 -1.90
C ILE A 42 -4.41 5.86 -0.88
N ASP A 43 -4.78 4.58 -0.73
CA ASP A 43 -5.68 4.05 0.29
C ASP A 43 -5.37 2.56 0.54
N PHE A 44 -6.23 1.86 1.29
CA PHE A 44 -6.06 0.41 1.52
C PHE A 44 -6.20 -0.41 0.24
N GLY A 45 -6.99 0.09 -0.72
CA GLY A 45 -7.31 -0.53 -1.99
C GLY A 45 -6.27 -0.28 -3.07
N ALA A 46 -5.55 0.85 -3.04
CA ALA A 46 -4.74 1.30 -4.16
C ALA A 46 -3.33 1.73 -3.75
N ALA A 47 -2.33 1.26 -4.49
CA ALA A 47 -0.94 1.63 -4.32
C ALA A 47 -0.24 1.84 -5.66
N ASN A 48 0.70 2.78 -5.69
CA ASN A 48 1.59 3.02 -6.80
C ASN A 48 3.03 2.68 -6.38
N VAL A 49 3.72 1.86 -7.18
CA VAL A 49 5.08 1.39 -6.86
C VAL A 49 6.03 1.70 -8.00
N VAL A 50 6.99 2.58 -7.73
CA VAL A 50 8.01 2.99 -8.70
C VAL A 50 9.35 2.36 -8.32
N CYS A 51 9.93 1.62 -9.25
CA CYS A 51 11.22 0.99 -9.12
C CYS A 51 12.24 1.76 -9.96
N SER A 52 13.32 2.24 -9.33
CA SER A 52 14.40 2.97 -9.99
C SER A 52 15.75 2.31 -9.76
N ASP A 53 16.64 2.43 -10.75
CA ASP A 53 18.02 1.97 -10.64
C ASP A 53 18.90 2.95 -9.83
N VAL A 54 20.20 2.69 -9.80
CA VAL A 54 21.21 3.48 -9.08
C VAL A 54 21.42 4.89 -9.65
N ASN A 55 21.07 5.09 -10.93
CA ASN A 55 21.17 6.37 -11.62
C ASN A 55 19.87 7.18 -11.49
N GLY A 56 18.82 6.58 -10.93
CA GLY A 56 17.49 7.17 -10.85
C GLY A 56 16.59 6.86 -12.05
N ASP A 57 17.04 6.02 -12.98
CA ASP A 57 16.25 5.62 -14.15
C ASP A 57 15.11 4.70 -13.70
N VAL A 58 13.89 5.02 -14.14
CA VAL A 58 12.70 4.24 -13.77
C VAL A 58 12.69 2.95 -14.58
N LEU A 59 12.86 1.82 -13.87
CA LEU A 59 12.83 0.48 -14.44
C LEU A 59 11.41 -0.08 -14.54
N ALA A 60 10.56 0.27 -13.58
CA ALA A 60 9.17 -0.18 -13.55
C ALA A 60 8.29 0.81 -12.79
N ASN A 61 7.03 0.90 -13.21
CA ASN A 61 6.03 1.71 -12.53
C ASN A 61 4.73 0.90 -12.47
N TRP A 62 4.34 0.47 -11.28
CA TRP A 62 3.24 -0.44 -11.03
C TRP A 62 2.06 0.26 -10.37
N ILE A 63 0.88 0.12 -10.95
CA ILE A 63 -0.37 0.50 -10.31
C ILE A 63 -1.01 -0.77 -9.77
N CYS A 64 -1.22 -0.83 -8.47
CA CYS A 64 -1.76 -1.97 -7.74
C CYS A 64 -3.13 -1.64 -7.17
N GLU A 65 -4.10 -2.51 -7.41
CA GLU A 65 -5.46 -2.41 -6.86
C GLU A 65 -5.82 -3.70 -6.11
N TYR A 66 -6.46 -3.56 -4.97
CA TYR A 66 -6.90 -4.62 -4.08
C TYR A 66 -8.41 -4.74 -4.12
N GLU A 67 -8.89 -5.86 -4.64
CA GLU A 67 -10.30 -6.25 -4.57
C GLU A 67 -10.48 -7.46 -3.64
N ILE A 68 -9.78 -8.54 -3.95
CA ILE A 68 -9.70 -9.80 -3.18
C ILE A 68 -8.23 -10.15 -2.92
N GLU A 69 -7.39 -9.89 -3.92
CA GLU A 69 -5.94 -9.91 -3.88
C GLU A 69 -5.42 -8.69 -4.66
N TYR A 70 -4.16 -8.29 -4.44
CA TYR A 70 -3.56 -7.24 -5.25
C TYR A 70 -3.35 -7.69 -6.69
N VAL A 71 -3.79 -6.85 -7.61
CA VAL A 71 -3.48 -6.91 -9.03
C VAL A 71 -2.65 -5.70 -9.39
N CYS A 72 -1.39 -5.92 -9.74
CA CYS A 72 -0.44 -4.87 -10.09
C CYS A 72 -0.17 -4.88 -11.60
N LYS A 73 -0.34 -3.72 -12.24
CA LYS A 73 -0.06 -3.53 -13.67
C LYS A 73 1.12 -2.58 -13.85
N ASN A 74 2.14 -3.05 -14.57
CA ASN A 74 3.26 -2.22 -14.98
C ASN A 74 2.80 -1.31 -16.13
N THR A 75 2.85 -0.01 -15.91
CA THR A 75 2.42 1.01 -16.86
C THR A 75 3.41 1.20 -18.00
N LEU A 76 4.69 0.85 -17.81
CA LEU A 76 5.73 0.97 -18.83
C LEU A 76 5.72 -0.22 -19.80
N THR A 77 5.53 -1.43 -19.27
CA THR A 77 5.63 -2.68 -20.07
C THR A 77 4.28 -3.34 -20.37
N GLY A 78 3.21 -2.94 -19.67
CA GLY A 78 1.90 -3.59 -19.72
C GLY A 78 1.83 -4.92 -18.95
N GLN A 79 2.90 -5.37 -18.30
CA GLN A 79 2.93 -6.61 -17.52
C GLN A 79 1.92 -6.56 -16.37
N ILE A 80 1.26 -7.69 -16.11
CA ILE A 80 0.34 -7.85 -14.98
C ILE A 80 0.88 -8.90 -14.02
N LYS A 81 0.89 -8.58 -12.72
CA LYS A 81 1.18 -9.50 -11.62
C LYS A 81 -0.03 -9.56 -10.69
N LYS A 82 -0.39 -10.76 -10.22
CA LYS A 82 -1.53 -11.00 -9.33
C LYS A 82 -1.10 -11.88 -8.17
N GLY A 83 -1.67 -11.61 -6.99
CA GLY A 83 -1.58 -12.48 -5.82
C GLY A 83 -0.19 -12.58 -5.19
N GLY A 84 -0.15 -13.13 -3.97
CA GLY A 84 1.11 -13.38 -3.24
C GLY A 84 1.66 -12.21 -2.41
N PHE A 85 0.85 -11.17 -2.18
CA PHE A 85 1.25 -9.96 -1.45
C PHE A 85 0.26 -9.69 -0.31
N ASN A 86 0.76 -9.44 0.90
CA ASN A 86 -0.09 -9.07 2.03
C ASN A 86 0.00 -7.56 2.25
N PRO A 87 -1.11 -6.80 2.08
CA PRO A 87 -1.13 -5.34 2.29
C PRO A 87 -0.55 -4.91 3.64
N ILE A 88 -0.71 -5.74 4.66
CA ILE A 88 -0.43 -5.38 6.04
C ILE A 88 0.98 -5.81 6.48
N SER A 89 1.58 -6.81 5.83
CA SER A 89 2.78 -7.46 6.36
C SER A 89 4.00 -7.45 5.44
N SER A 90 3.87 -7.07 4.16
CA SER A 90 5.02 -6.97 3.26
C SER A 90 4.95 -5.75 2.37
N SER A 91 6.10 -5.11 2.15
CA SER A 91 6.24 -4.04 1.16
C SER A 91 6.05 -4.62 -0.25
N LEU A 92 5.27 -3.93 -1.07
CA LEU A 92 5.08 -4.25 -2.49
C LEU A 92 6.41 -4.14 -3.27
N CYS A 93 7.34 -3.29 -2.84
CA CYS A 93 8.68 -3.15 -3.43
C CYS A 93 9.42 -4.48 -3.52
N SER A 94 9.39 -5.28 -2.45
CA SER A 94 10.08 -6.57 -2.36
C SER A 94 9.62 -7.59 -3.40
N HIS A 95 8.40 -7.41 -3.90
CA HIS A 95 7.76 -8.32 -4.85
C HIS A 95 7.76 -7.80 -6.30
N LEU A 96 7.77 -6.47 -6.46
CA LEU A 96 7.60 -5.82 -7.75
C LEU A 96 8.92 -5.35 -8.36
N CYS A 97 9.84 -4.83 -7.53
CA CYS A 97 11.09 -4.21 -7.99
C CYS A 97 12.27 -5.19 -8.09
N GLY A 98 12.01 -6.48 -7.84
CA GLY A 98 13.04 -7.53 -7.87
C GLY A 98 13.83 -7.63 -6.56
N PRO A 99 14.71 -8.64 -6.47
CA PRO A 99 15.45 -8.91 -5.26
C PRO A 99 16.54 -7.85 -5.03
N CYS A 100 16.46 -7.11 -3.92
CA CYS A 100 17.62 -6.43 -3.35
C CYS A 100 18.41 -7.45 -2.52
N LYS A 101 19.67 -7.73 -2.88
CA LYS A 101 20.51 -8.74 -2.19
C LYS A 101 20.65 -8.47 -0.69
N ASP A 102 20.65 -7.20 -0.30
CA ASP A 102 20.84 -6.78 1.09
C ASP A 102 19.52 -6.43 1.80
N GLY A 103 18.37 -6.68 1.15
CA GLY A 103 17.05 -6.29 1.64
C GLY A 103 16.69 -4.84 1.32
N TRP A 104 15.39 -4.58 1.26
CA TRP A 104 14.85 -3.23 1.16
C TRP A 104 14.81 -2.62 2.56
N GLU A 105 15.55 -1.53 2.77
CA GLU A 105 15.62 -0.76 4.03
C GLU A 105 14.92 0.59 3.90
#